data_AF-A0A2U7N074-F1
#
_entry.id   AF-A0A2U7N074-F1
#
_cell.length_a   1.000
_cell.length_b   1.000
_cell.length_c   1.000
_cell.angle_alpha   90.00
_cell.angle_beta   90.00
_cell.angle_gamma   90.00
#
_symmetry.space_group_name_H-M   'P 1'
#
loop_
_entity.id
_entity.type
_entity.pdbx_description
1 polymer ?
#
loop_
_entity_poly.entity_id
_entity_poly.type
_entity_poly.pdbx_seq_one_letter_code
_entity_poly.pdbx_strand_id
1 'polypeptide(L)'
;APDYGHEATSEAFSYWLWLEATHGQVTGDWQPFISAWTTMERYMIPSHADQPTNAGYTPNSPAQYAPESPNISDYPTQLNPNVTVGSDPLSSELQSAYGTPDIYGMVWLLDVDNWYGFG
;
A
#
# COMPACT_ATOMS: atom_id res chain seq x y z
N ALA A 1 13.18 1.84 4.11
CA ALA A 1 13.22 3.04 4.99
C ALA A 1 13.30 4.27 4.09
N PRO A 2 12.81 5.43 4.55
CA PRO A 2 12.88 6.69 3.79
C PRO A 2 14.34 7.13 3.58
N ASP A 3 14.59 7.91 2.54
CA ASP A 3 15.87 8.57 2.26
C ASP A 3 15.83 10.10 2.46
N TYR A 4 14.63 10.66 2.64
CA TYR A 4 14.41 12.06 3.01
C TYR A 4 13.52 12.21 4.26
N GLY A 5 13.86 13.15 5.13
CA GLY A 5 13.28 13.24 6.48
C GLY A 5 11.80 13.65 6.55
N HIS A 6 11.26 14.26 5.48
CA HIS A 6 9.84 14.60 5.37
C HIS A 6 9.07 13.62 4.48
N GLU A 7 9.66 12.48 4.15
CA GLU A 7 8.87 11.34 3.72
C GLU A 7 8.12 10.75 4.92
N ALA A 8 6.94 10.19 4.66
CA ALA A 8 6.19 9.41 5.63
C ALA A 8 6.15 7.95 5.20
N THR A 9 5.99 7.04 6.17
CA THR A 9 5.85 5.62 5.92
C THR A 9 4.54 5.07 6.48
N SER A 10 4.07 3.94 5.95
CA SER A 10 2.95 3.21 6.57
C SER A 10 3.27 2.82 8.02
N GLU A 11 4.54 2.58 8.33
CA GLU A 11 5.04 2.41 9.69
C GLU A 11 4.73 3.65 10.56
N ALA A 12 5.09 4.86 10.12
CA ALA A 12 4.81 6.10 10.85
C ALA A 12 3.30 6.28 11.13
N PHE A 13 2.45 5.99 10.14
CA PHE A 13 1.00 6.02 10.32
C PHE A 13 0.50 4.97 11.32
N SER A 14 1.05 3.76 11.31
CA SER A 14 0.70 2.74 12.30
C SER A 14 1.08 3.13 13.74
N TYR A 15 2.23 3.78 13.92
CA TYR A 15 2.63 4.34 15.22
C TYR A 15 1.77 5.52 15.64
N TRP A 16 1.36 6.36 14.70
CA TRP A 16 0.43 7.46 14.98
C TRP A 16 -0.93 6.94 15.47
N LEU A 17 -1.50 5.95 14.79
CA LEU A 17 -2.73 5.28 15.26
C LEU A 17 -2.56 4.70 16.66
N TRP A 18 -1.43 4.07 16.95
CA TRP A 18 -1.17 3.51 18.28
C TRP A 18 -1.04 4.59 19.36
N LEU A 19 -0.36 5.70 19.06
CA LEU A 19 -0.26 6.85 19.95
C LEU A 19 -1.65 7.39 20.30
N GLU A 20 -2.50 7.63 19.29
CA GLU A 20 -3.83 8.19 19.51
C GLU A 20 -4.79 7.19 20.17
N ALA A 21 -4.61 5.88 19.95
CA ALA A 21 -5.35 4.85 20.68
C ALA A 21 -4.98 4.86 22.17
N THR A 22 -3.69 5.04 22.49
CA THR A 22 -3.21 5.17 23.87
C THR A 22 -3.76 6.45 24.51
N HIS A 23 -3.77 7.57 23.78
CA HIS A 23 -4.41 8.82 24.21
C HIS A 23 -5.89 8.59 24.53
N GLY A 24 -6.66 8.02 23.60
CA GLY A 24 -8.09 7.76 23.76
C GLY A 24 -8.39 6.83 24.93
N GLN A 25 -7.56 5.82 25.17
CA GLN A 25 -7.70 4.94 26.34
C GLN A 25 -7.51 5.70 27.66
N VAL A 26 -6.56 6.63 27.74
CA VAL A 26 -6.24 7.36 28.98
C VAL A 26 -7.22 8.50 29.24
N THR A 27 -7.62 9.23 28.21
CA THR A 27 -8.39 10.48 28.33
C THR A 27 -9.89 10.30 28.07
N GLY A 28 -10.27 9.24 27.36
CA GLY A 28 -11.62 9.05 26.82
C GLY A 28 -11.89 9.85 25.54
N ASP A 29 -10.95 10.67 25.06
CA ASP A 29 -11.07 11.43 23.82
C ASP A 29 -10.49 10.65 22.62
N TRP A 30 -11.39 10.17 21.76
CA TRP A 30 -11.08 9.37 20.57
C TRP A 30 -11.05 10.19 19.28
N GLN A 31 -11.34 11.50 19.32
CA GLN A 31 -11.30 12.33 18.12
C GLN A 31 -9.93 12.37 17.43
N PRO A 32 -8.80 12.41 18.16
CA PRO A 32 -7.48 12.32 17.54
C PRO A 32 -7.26 11.01 16.75
N PHE A 33 -7.71 9.87 17.30
CA PHE A 33 -7.60 8.58 16.62
C PHE A 33 -8.42 8.54 15.32
N ILE A 34 -9.65 9.05 15.36
CA ILE A 34 -10.51 9.15 14.16
C ILE A 34 -9.85 10.07 13.10
N SER A 35 -9.21 11.15 13.54
CA SER A 35 -8.51 12.08 12.64
C SER A 35 -7.28 11.43 12.00
N ALA A 36 -6.51 10.66 12.77
CA ALA A 36 -5.38 9.89 12.28
C ALA A 36 -5.81 8.82 11.26
N TRP A 37 -6.89 8.09 11.54
CA TRP A 37 -7.45 7.11 10.62
C TRP A 37 -7.93 7.75 9.32
N THR A 38 -8.69 8.85 9.40
CA THR A 38 -9.15 9.60 8.23
C THR A 38 -7.98 10.10 7.38
N THR A 39 -6.88 10.53 8.02
CA THR A 39 -5.67 11.00 7.32
C THR A 39 -4.95 9.84 6.63
N MET A 40 -4.86 8.68 7.28
CA MET A 40 -4.32 7.45 6.70
C MET A 40 -5.10 7.05 5.44
N GLU A 41 -6.43 6.98 5.52
CA GLU A 41 -7.28 6.63 4.37
C GLU A 41 -7.10 7.60 3.21
N ARG A 42 -6.94 8.89 3.51
CA ARG A 42 -6.81 9.93 2.47
C ARG A 42 -5.47 9.91 1.73
N TYR A 43 -4.37 9.65 2.44
CA TYR A 43 -3.03 9.88 1.89
C TYR A 43 -2.18 8.63 1.74
N MET A 44 -2.47 7.56 2.49
CA MET A 44 -1.66 6.34 2.47
C MET A 44 -2.36 5.17 1.78
N ILE A 45 -3.70 5.16 1.73
CA ILE A 45 -4.45 4.14 1.00
C ILE A 45 -4.79 4.70 -0.38
N PRO A 46 -4.32 4.09 -1.49
CA PRO A 46 -4.61 4.59 -2.83
C PRO A 46 -6.12 4.64 -3.08
N SER A 47 -6.63 5.78 -3.54
CA SER A 47 -8.01 5.90 -3.98
C SER A 47 -8.22 5.17 -5.30
N HIS A 48 -9.47 5.01 -5.76
CA HIS A 48 -9.72 4.46 -7.09
C HIS A 48 -8.98 5.22 -8.20
N ALA A 49 -8.78 6.53 -8.08
CA ALA A 49 -8.05 7.33 -9.05
C ALA A 49 -6.56 6.94 -9.14
N ASP A 50 -5.99 6.44 -8.04
CA ASP A 50 -4.59 6.03 -7.92
C ASP A 50 -4.38 4.56 -8.34
N GLN A 51 -5.46 3.76 -8.35
CA GLN A 51 -5.45 2.35 -8.77
C GLN A 51 -6.63 1.99 -9.73
N PRO A 52 -6.83 2.70 -10.86
CA PRO A 52 -8.10 2.67 -11.60
C PRO A 52 -8.35 1.41 -12.45
N THR A 53 -7.38 0.49 -12.54
CA THR A 53 -7.40 -0.62 -13.51
C THR A 53 -7.43 -2.01 -12.88
N ASN A 54 -7.71 -2.11 -11.57
CA ASN A 54 -7.83 -3.40 -10.87
C ASN A 54 -8.88 -4.34 -11.49
N ALA A 55 -9.89 -3.80 -12.18
CA ALA A 55 -10.86 -4.61 -12.92
C ALA A 55 -10.24 -5.47 -14.05
N GLY A 56 -9.02 -5.16 -14.50
CA GLY A 56 -8.26 -5.96 -15.47
C GLY A 56 -7.48 -7.13 -14.86
N TYR A 57 -7.46 -7.26 -13.53
CA TYR A 57 -6.72 -8.32 -12.84
C TYR A 57 -7.27 -9.72 -13.15
N THR A 58 -6.38 -10.70 -13.32
CA THR A 58 -6.75 -12.10 -13.58
C THR A 58 -6.20 -13.01 -12.48
N PRO A 59 -7.04 -13.57 -11.59
CA PRO A 59 -6.57 -14.34 -10.43
C PRO A 59 -5.78 -15.60 -10.79
N ASN A 60 -6.12 -16.24 -11.92
CA ASN A 60 -5.41 -17.42 -12.43
C ASN A 60 -4.10 -17.09 -13.17
N SER A 61 -3.77 -15.81 -13.33
CA SER A 61 -2.54 -15.33 -13.95
C SER A 61 -2.11 -14.02 -13.26
N PRO A 62 -1.75 -14.08 -11.97
CA PRO A 62 -1.68 -12.90 -11.11
C PRO A 62 -0.48 -12.00 -11.42
N ALA A 63 0.60 -12.55 -11.98
CA ALA A 63 1.82 -11.82 -12.32
C ALA A 63 2.65 -12.57 -13.37
N GLN A 64 3.69 -11.91 -13.89
CA GLN A 64 4.73 -12.50 -14.71
C GLN A 64 6.03 -12.52 -13.91
N TYR A 65 6.63 -13.70 -13.73
CA TYR A 65 7.88 -13.83 -12.96
C TYR A 65 9.06 -13.11 -13.63
N ALA A 66 9.88 -12.47 -12.81
CA ALA A 66 11.26 -12.06 -13.10
C ALA A 66 12.13 -12.40 -11.87
N PRO A 67 13.39 -12.82 -12.05
CA PRO A 67 14.27 -13.15 -10.93
C PRO A 67 14.73 -11.89 -10.20
N GLU A 68 14.97 -12.00 -8.90
CA GLU A 68 15.76 -11.03 -8.14
C GLU A 68 17.26 -11.24 -8.41
N SER A 69 18.08 -10.20 -8.24
CA SER A 69 19.54 -10.29 -8.29
C SER A 69 20.21 -9.74 -7.03
N PRO A 70 21.31 -10.34 -6.54
CA PRO A 70 22.13 -9.77 -5.48
C PRO A 70 22.90 -8.49 -5.89
N ASN A 71 23.00 -8.17 -7.19
CA ASN A 71 23.71 -6.98 -7.67
C ASN A 71 22.78 -6.03 -8.40
N ILE A 72 22.89 -4.73 -8.08
CA ILE A 72 22.10 -3.68 -8.74
C ILE A 72 22.40 -3.54 -10.24
N SER A 73 23.64 -3.86 -10.66
CA SER A 73 24.07 -3.80 -12.06
C SER A 73 23.34 -4.78 -12.99
N ASP A 74 22.69 -5.79 -12.41
CA ASP A 74 21.98 -6.82 -13.17
C ASP A 74 20.53 -6.42 -13.50
N TYR A 75 20.06 -5.29 -12.95
CA TYR A 75 18.76 -4.74 -13.26
C TYR A 75 18.83 -3.84 -14.51
N PRO A 76 17.81 -3.87 -15.41
CA PRO A 76 16.55 -4.60 -15.26
C PRO A 76 16.67 -6.10 -15.56
N THR A 77 16.05 -6.93 -14.72
CA THR A 77 15.97 -8.38 -14.91
C THR A 77 14.86 -8.73 -15.90
N GLN A 78 15.11 -9.72 -16.77
CA GLN A 78 14.15 -10.10 -17.81
C GLN A 78 12.97 -10.91 -17.26
N LEU A 79 11.75 -10.60 -17.73
CA LEU A 79 10.56 -11.42 -17.50
C LEU A 79 10.72 -12.81 -18.12
N ASN A 80 10.41 -13.86 -17.36
CA ASN A 80 10.54 -15.25 -17.80
C ASN A 80 9.18 -15.98 -17.83
N PRO A 81 8.53 -16.11 -19.01
CA PRO A 81 7.22 -16.76 -19.15
C PRO A 81 7.26 -18.27 -18.94
N ASN A 82 8.44 -18.89 -18.87
CA ASN A 82 8.58 -20.32 -18.65
C ASN A 82 8.50 -20.71 -17.16
N VAL A 83 8.48 -19.74 -16.24
CA VAL A 83 8.29 -20.00 -14.82
C VAL A 83 6.79 -20.00 -14.51
N THR A 84 6.29 -21.13 -14.01
CA THR A 84 4.90 -21.28 -13.61
C THR A 84 4.57 -20.39 -12.41
N VAL A 85 3.50 -19.61 -12.52
CA VAL A 85 2.93 -18.79 -11.45
C VAL A 85 1.66 -19.46 -10.93
N GLY A 86 1.41 -19.36 -9.63
CA GLY A 86 0.20 -19.91 -9.00
C GLY A 86 -1.07 -19.09 -9.31
N SER A 87 -2.19 -19.51 -8.73
CA SER A 87 -3.45 -18.76 -8.74
C SER A 87 -3.62 -18.01 -7.41
N ASP A 88 -4.17 -16.79 -7.46
CA ASP A 88 -4.56 -16.02 -6.28
C ASP A 88 -5.94 -16.48 -5.77
N PRO A 89 -6.02 -17.07 -4.56
CA PRO A 89 -7.29 -17.53 -3.99
C PRO A 89 -8.10 -16.42 -3.31
N LEU A 90 -7.56 -15.22 -3.10
CA LEU A 90 -8.16 -14.18 -2.26
C LEU A 90 -8.92 -13.10 -3.04
N SER A 91 -8.45 -12.71 -4.23
CA SER A 91 -9.00 -11.54 -4.94
C SER A 91 -10.52 -11.61 -5.16
N SER A 92 -11.05 -12.78 -5.51
CA SER A 92 -12.48 -12.98 -5.74
C SER A 92 -13.31 -12.89 -4.45
N GLU A 93 -12.77 -13.42 -3.34
CA GLU A 93 -13.40 -13.32 -2.02
C GLU A 93 -13.45 -11.87 -1.56
N LEU A 94 -12.32 -11.17 -1.64
CA LEU A 94 -12.21 -9.74 -1.27
C LEU A 94 -13.15 -8.89 -2.11
N GLN A 95 -13.17 -9.07 -3.44
CA GLN A 95 -14.08 -8.32 -4.31
C GLN A 95 -15.54 -8.60 -3.97
N SER A 96 -15.90 -9.86 -3.69
CA SER A 96 -17.26 -10.22 -3.28
C SER A 96 -17.65 -9.61 -1.93
N ALA A 97 -16.72 -9.50 -0.99
CA ALA A 97 -16.98 -8.96 0.34
C ALA A 97 -17.13 -7.43 0.34
N TYR A 98 -16.29 -6.73 -0.44
CA TYR A 98 -16.17 -5.28 -0.38
C TYR A 98 -16.78 -4.55 -1.59
N GLY A 99 -17.23 -5.27 -2.62
CA GLY A 99 -17.91 -4.70 -3.79
C GLY A 99 -17.01 -3.88 -4.71
N THR A 100 -15.69 -3.94 -4.54
CA THR A 100 -14.68 -3.24 -5.34
C THR A 100 -13.48 -4.16 -5.58
N PRO A 101 -12.81 -4.09 -6.75
CA PRO A 101 -11.54 -4.77 -6.97
C PRO A 101 -10.34 -4.00 -6.36
N ASP A 102 -10.57 -2.80 -5.82
CA ASP A 102 -9.51 -1.97 -5.26
C ASP A 102 -8.96 -2.52 -3.94
N ILE A 103 -7.66 -2.31 -3.72
CA ILE A 103 -6.96 -2.78 -2.52
C ILE A 103 -7.01 -1.70 -1.44
N TYR A 104 -7.63 -2.03 -0.31
CA TYR A 104 -7.62 -1.21 0.89
C TYR A 104 -6.40 -1.57 1.76
N GLY A 105 -5.24 -1.02 1.40
CA GLY A 105 -3.97 -1.23 2.11
C GLY A 105 -3.04 -0.03 1.93
N MET A 106 -2.28 0.29 2.97
CA MET A 106 -1.34 1.42 2.92
C MET A 106 -0.19 1.14 1.95
N VAL A 107 0.14 2.10 1.08
CA VAL A 107 1.46 2.15 0.44
C VAL A 107 2.53 2.43 1.48
N TRP A 108 3.75 1.98 1.22
CA TRP A 108 4.79 1.99 2.25
C TRP A 108 5.50 3.33 2.44
N LEU A 109 5.52 4.20 1.42
CA LEU A 109 6.27 5.45 1.39
C LEU A 109 5.45 6.56 0.70
N LEU A 110 5.50 7.76 1.26
CA LEU A 110 4.87 8.97 0.74
C LEU A 110 5.86 10.14 0.84
N ASP A 111 6.07 10.86 -0.27
CA ASP A 111 6.75 12.16 -0.26
C ASP A 111 5.74 13.26 0.11
N VAL A 112 5.73 13.65 1.39
CA VAL A 112 4.68 14.51 1.95
C VAL A 112 4.72 15.92 1.38
N ASP A 113 5.92 16.45 1.16
CA ASP A 113 6.15 17.83 0.74
C ASP A 113 6.42 17.94 -0.77
N ASN A 114 6.23 16.86 -1.53
CA ASN A 114 6.57 16.76 -2.94
C ASN A 114 8.02 17.22 -3.21
N TRP A 115 8.94 16.81 -2.34
CA TRP A 115 10.35 17.15 -2.42
C TRP A 115 11.00 16.66 -3.72
N TYR A 116 10.58 15.50 -4.21
CA TYR A 116 11.04 14.93 -5.47
C TYR A 116 10.33 15.51 -6.72
N GLY A 117 9.20 16.19 -6.56
CA GLY A 117 8.51 16.89 -7.66
C GLY A 117 7.73 15.99 -8.62
N PHE A 118 7.28 14.81 -8.19
CA PHE A 118 6.48 13.88 -9.01
C PHE A 118 4.96 14.11 -8.91
N GLY A 119 4.51 14.92 -7.94
CA GLY A 119 3.11 15.29 -7.70
C GLY A 119 2.78 16.74 -7.95
#